data_AF-A0A1F6GLZ4-F1
#
_entry.id   AF-A0A1F6GLZ4-F1
#
_cell.length_a   1.000
_cell.length_b   1.000
_cell.length_c   1.000
_cell.angle_alpha   90.00
_cell.angle_beta   90.00
_cell.angle_gamma   90.00
#
_symmetry.space_group_name_H-M   'P 1'
#
loop_
_entity.id
_entity.type
_entity.pdbx_description
1 polymer ?
#
loop_
_entity_poly.entity_id
_entity_poly.type
_entity_poly.pdbx_seq_one_letter_code
_entity_poly.pdbx_strand_id
1 'polypeptide(L)'
;MKKLLILMALTLSMGNLVLAGTPFADHGNQTVTDLSTGLMWDQRETTTMTWTAALSYCENLSLAGQTDWRLPNRNELESLVDDTKTSAPTINTTYFPSAVSDYYWSSTTYALLSTIAWLVNFNLGDVGGNSKVTGRYVRCVR
;
A
#
# COMPACT_ATOMS: atom_id res chain seq x y z
N MET A 1 10.82 -41.16 -47.16
CA MET A 1 11.62 -40.34 -46.22
C MET A 1 10.91 -39.01 -45.99
N LYS A 2 10.04 -38.91 -44.98
CA LYS A 2 9.43 -37.65 -44.53
C LYS A 2 9.95 -37.42 -43.12
N LYS A 3 10.92 -36.51 -42.96
CA LYS A 3 11.46 -36.15 -41.64
C LYS A 3 10.60 -35.04 -41.05
N LEU A 4 10.04 -35.39 -39.89
CA LEU A 4 9.32 -34.58 -38.92
C LEU A 4 10.19 -33.38 -38.49
N LEU A 5 9.69 -32.15 -38.61
CA LEU A 5 10.32 -30.95 -38.03
C LEU A 5 9.50 -30.53 -36.80
N ILE A 6 10.13 -30.70 -35.65
CA ILE A 6 9.63 -30.41 -34.31
C ILE A 6 9.72 -28.89 -34.06
N LEU A 7 8.66 -28.33 -33.47
CA LEU A 7 8.60 -26.98 -32.94
C LEU A 7 9.77 -26.69 -32.01
N MET A 8 10.53 -25.63 -32.27
CA MET A 8 11.40 -25.01 -31.29
C MET A 8 10.63 -23.81 -30.71
N ALA A 9 9.98 -24.01 -29.57
CA ALA A 9 9.43 -22.93 -28.78
C ALA A 9 10.60 -22.07 -28.30
N LEU A 10 10.65 -20.83 -28.76
CA LEU A 10 11.61 -19.84 -28.30
C LEU A 10 11.18 -19.45 -26.87
N THR A 11 11.69 -20.11 -25.84
CA THR A 11 11.57 -19.59 -24.48
C THR A 11 12.48 -18.37 -24.42
N LEU A 12 11.88 -17.18 -24.57
CA LEU A 12 12.54 -15.94 -24.24
C LEU A 12 12.78 -15.97 -22.73
N SER A 13 13.96 -16.44 -22.29
CA SER A 13 14.40 -16.14 -20.94
C SER A 13 14.69 -14.64 -20.94
N MET A 14 13.73 -13.86 -20.48
CA MET A 14 13.96 -12.44 -20.24
C MET A 14 15.11 -12.36 -19.25
N GLY A 15 16.27 -11.94 -19.75
CA GLY A 15 17.47 -11.76 -18.96
C GLY A 15 17.15 -10.85 -17.77
N ASN A 16 17.76 -11.17 -16.64
CA ASN A 16 17.80 -10.27 -15.48
C ASN A 16 18.51 -8.97 -15.89
N LEU A 17 17.74 -8.04 -16.43
CA LEU A 17 18.11 -6.64 -16.46
C LEU A 17 17.84 -6.13 -15.05
N VAL A 18 18.90 -6.04 -14.23
CA VAL A 18 18.83 -5.30 -12.97
C VAL A 18 18.82 -3.81 -13.34
N LEU A 19 17.67 -3.36 -13.84
CA LEU A 19 17.26 -1.96 -13.68
C LEU A 19 17.14 -1.74 -12.17
N ALA A 20 17.59 -0.60 -11.64
CA ALA A 20 17.44 -0.26 -10.23
C ALA A 20 16.08 -0.78 -9.71
N GLY A 21 16.13 -1.75 -8.78
CA GLY A 21 14.99 -2.61 -8.48
C GLY A 21 13.76 -1.77 -8.20
N THR A 22 12.63 -2.09 -8.83
CA THR A 22 11.39 -1.37 -8.60
C THR A 22 11.08 -1.37 -7.10
N PRO A 23 10.71 -0.24 -6.47
CA PRO A 23 10.47 -0.20 -5.02
C PRO A 23 9.33 -1.12 -4.59
N PHE A 24 8.43 -1.41 -5.53
CA PHE A 24 7.26 -2.24 -5.32
C PHE A 24 7.13 -3.32 -6.42
N ALA A 25 6.44 -4.40 -6.07
CA ALA A 25 5.96 -5.43 -6.99
C ALA A 25 4.42 -5.45 -6.98
N ASP A 26 3.81 -5.15 -8.14
CA ASP A 26 2.36 -5.28 -8.34
C ASP A 26 2.01 -6.72 -8.70
N HIS A 27 1.01 -7.29 -8.02
CA HIS A 27 0.56 -8.67 -8.21
C HIS A 27 -0.62 -8.81 -9.19
N GLY A 28 -1.17 -7.70 -9.69
CA GLY A 28 -2.31 -7.69 -10.61
C GLY A 28 -3.62 -8.18 -9.98
N ASN A 29 -3.67 -8.28 -8.66
CA ASN A 29 -4.80 -8.81 -7.88
C ASN A 29 -5.29 -7.81 -6.81
N GLN A 30 -5.02 -6.52 -7.04
CA GLN A 30 -5.31 -5.41 -6.12
C GLN A 30 -4.42 -5.38 -4.88
N THR A 31 -3.24 -6.02 -4.94
CA THR A 31 -2.22 -5.94 -3.89
C THR A 31 -0.86 -5.60 -4.47
N VAL A 32 -0.04 -4.93 -3.66
CA VAL A 32 1.31 -4.51 -4.01
C VAL A 32 2.25 -4.89 -2.87
N THR A 33 3.40 -5.49 -3.15
CA THR A 33 4.44 -5.73 -2.14
C THR A 33 5.50 -4.64 -2.21
N ASP A 34 5.80 -4.03 -1.06
CA ASP A 34 7.00 -3.22 -0.85
C ASP A 34 8.21 -4.15 -0.71
N LEU A 35 9.14 -4.07 -1.66
CA LEU A 35 10.30 -4.97 -1.69
C LEU A 35 11.35 -4.62 -0.63
N SER A 36 11.28 -3.43 -0.02
CA SER A 36 12.20 -3.01 1.04
C SER A 36 11.80 -3.53 2.41
N THR A 37 10.49 -3.58 2.69
CA THR A 37 9.94 -3.99 3.99
C THR A 37 9.37 -5.41 3.97
N GLY A 38 9.05 -5.95 2.79
CA GLY A 38 8.34 -7.22 2.63
C GLY A 38 6.84 -7.13 2.89
N LEU A 39 6.33 -5.95 3.25
CA LEU A 39 4.91 -5.72 3.53
C LEU A 39 4.08 -5.75 2.25
N MET A 40 2.89 -6.34 2.33
CA MET A 40 1.92 -6.35 1.25
C MET A 40 0.77 -5.39 1.57
N TRP A 41 0.46 -4.53 0.61
CA TRP A 41 -0.47 -3.42 0.74
C TRP A 41 -1.73 -3.67 -0.09
N ASP A 42 -2.89 -3.27 0.45
CA ASP A 42 -4.10 -3.10 -0.33
C ASP A 42 -3.89 -1.95 -1.32
N GLN A 43 -4.02 -2.23 -2.61
CA GLN A 43 -3.83 -1.24 -3.68
C GLN A 43 -5.05 -0.33 -3.85
N ARG A 44 -6.22 -0.77 -3.37
CA ARG A 44 -7.50 -0.09 -3.56
C ARG A 44 -7.59 1.14 -2.66
N GLU A 45 -8.73 1.81 -2.74
CA GLU A 45 -9.03 2.97 -1.94
C GLU A 45 -10.35 2.80 -1.20
N THR A 46 -10.48 3.45 -0.04
CA THR A 46 -11.70 3.41 0.77
C THR A 46 -12.44 4.74 0.70
N THR A 47 -13.65 4.78 1.26
CA THR A 47 -14.22 6.03 1.75
C THR A 47 -13.64 6.35 3.14
N THR A 48 -13.85 7.57 3.63
CA THR A 48 -13.38 7.96 4.96
C THR A 48 -14.17 7.24 6.06
N MET A 49 -13.48 6.77 7.10
CA MET A 49 -14.09 6.13 8.26
C MET A 49 -13.41 6.52 9.58
N THR A 50 -14.10 6.32 10.69
CA THR A 50 -13.53 6.56 12.03
C THR A 50 -12.41 5.57 12.32
N TRP A 51 -11.54 5.90 13.27
CA TRP A 51 -10.36 5.07 13.57
C TRP A 51 -10.74 3.65 14.01
N THR A 52 -11.78 3.50 14.83
CA THR A 52 -12.29 2.18 15.23
C THR A 52 -12.85 1.41 14.03
N ALA A 53 -13.57 2.08 13.12
CA ALA A 53 -14.07 1.46 11.90
C ALA A 53 -12.92 1.05 10.96
N ALA A 54 -11.84 1.82 10.92
CA ALA A 54 -10.64 1.52 10.13
C ALA A 54 -9.93 0.23 10.61
N LEU A 55 -9.78 0.08 11.93
CA LEU A 55 -9.25 -1.16 12.52
C LEU A 55 -10.11 -2.36 12.11
N SER A 56 -11.43 -2.28 12.36
CA SER A 56 -12.35 -3.36 12.02
C SER A 56 -12.41 -3.63 10.52
N TYR A 57 -12.32 -2.59 9.67
CA TYR A 57 -12.30 -2.76 8.22
C TYR A 57 -11.12 -3.62 7.78
N CYS A 58 -9.91 -3.30 8.23
CA CYS A 58 -8.73 -4.07 7.84
C CYS A 58 -8.73 -5.48 8.44
N GLU A 59 -9.10 -5.64 9.72
CA GLU A 59 -9.14 -6.96 10.38
C GLU A 59 -10.15 -7.93 9.74
N ASN A 60 -11.21 -7.39 9.12
CA ASN A 60 -12.22 -8.19 8.42
C ASN A 60 -12.01 -8.23 6.90
N LEU A 61 -10.93 -7.65 6.39
CA LEU A 61 -10.67 -7.63 4.96
C LEU A 61 -10.26 -9.03 4.49
N SER A 62 -10.94 -9.51 3.44
CA SER A 62 -10.49 -10.65 2.65
C SER A 62 -10.14 -10.16 1.25
N LEU A 63 -8.86 -10.24 0.89
CA LEU A 63 -8.33 -9.73 -0.37
C LEU A 63 -7.22 -10.64 -0.87
N ALA A 64 -7.23 -10.96 -2.17
CA ALA A 64 -6.24 -11.83 -2.81
C ALA A 64 -6.05 -13.20 -2.12
N GLY A 65 -7.11 -13.73 -1.50
CA GLY A 65 -7.06 -14.99 -0.75
C GLY A 65 -6.43 -14.90 0.64
N GLN A 66 -6.18 -13.69 1.13
CA GLN A 66 -5.55 -13.40 2.42
C GLN A 66 -6.54 -12.72 3.37
N THR A 67 -6.44 -13.03 4.66
CA THR A 67 -7.39 -12.59 5.70
C THR A 67 -6.70 -12.04 6.95
N ASP A 68 -5.38 -11.91 6.93
CA ASP A 68 -4.52 -11.42 8.01
C ASP A 68 -4.15 -9.93 7.81
N TRP A 69 -5.03 -9.19 7.14
CA TRP A 69 -4.88 -7.75 6.93
C TRP A 69 -5.08 -6.99 8.24
N ARG A 70 -4.36 -5.88 8.36
CA ARG A 70 -4.43 -4.97 9.52
C ARG A 70 -4.24 -3.54 9.09
N LEU A 71 -4.62 -2.63 9.99
CA LEU A 71 -4.28 -1.22 9.84
C LEU A 71 -2.77 -1.04 10.11
N PRO A 72 -2.00 -0.40 9.20
CA PRO A 72 -0.56 -0.21 9.36
C PRO A 72 -0.27 0.63 10.60
N ASN A 73 0.87 0.40 11.24
CA ASN A 73 1.36 1.34 12.24
C ASN A 73 1.87 2.62 11.56
N ARG A 74 2.15 3.66 12.36
CA ARG A 74 2.56 4.98 11.85
C ARG A 74 3.76 4.90 10.91
N ASN A 75 4.80 4.17 11.31
CA ASN A 75 6.06 4.13 10.56
C ASN A 75 5.91 3.34 9.25
N GLU A 76 5.10 2.28 9.25
CA GLU A 76 4.78 1.53 8.02
C GLU A 76 4.00 2.40 7.04
N LEU A 77 3.01 3.15 7.51
CA LEU A 77 2.23 4.01 6.62
C LEU A 77 3.07 5.18 6.10
N GLU A 78 3.95 5.73 6.95
CA GLU A 78 4.89 6.79 6.59
C GLU A 78 5.91 6.31 5.55
N SER A 79 6.30 5.02 5.54
CA SER A 79 7.22 4.49 4.54
C SER A 79 6.66 4.46 3.11
N LEU A 80 5.36 4.71 2.94
CA LEU A 80 4.76 4.89 1.61
C LEU A 80 4.91 6.31 1.07
N VAL A 81 5.35 7.27 1.88
CA VAL A 81 5.60 8.64 1.42
C VAL A 81 6.75 8.64 0.41
N ASP A 82 6.50 9.25 -0.74
CA ASP A 82 7.50 9.45 -1.78
C ASP A 82 7.99 10.91 -1.76
N ASP A 83 9.06 11.14 -0.99
CA ASP A 83 9.69 12.46 -0.81
C ASP A 83 10.30 13.04 -2.10
N THR A 84 10.39 12.24 -3.17
CA THR A 84 10.87 12.73 -4.48
C THR A 84 9.78 13.48 -5.25
N LYS A 85 8.51 13.36 -4.83
CA LYS A 85 7.37 14.00 -5.51
C LYS A 85 7.23 15.45 -5.09
N THR A 86 7.16 16.33 -6.08
CA THR A 86 6.94 17.78 -5.89
C THR A 86 5.46 18.18 -5.93
N SER A 87 4.56 17.21 -6.12
CA SER A 87 3.11 17.44 -6.21
C SER A 87 2.34 16.26 -5.62
N ALA A 88 1.17 16.56 -5.05
CA ALA A 88 0.32 15.55 -4.46
C ALA A 88 -0.33 14.59 -5.50
N PRO A 89 -0.66 13.35 -5.10
CA PRO A 89 -0.34 12.76 -3.80
C PRO A 89 1.14 12.36 -3.71
N THR A 90 1.74 12.54 -2.53
CA THR A 90 3.14 12.21 -2.18
C THR A 90 3.31 10.71 -1.89
N ILE A 91 2.83 9.89 -2.81
CA ILE A 91 2.92 8.43 -2.82
C ILE A 91 3.17 7.97 -4.26
N ASN A 92 3.78 6.81 -4.45
CA ASN A 92 4.05 6.27 -5.78
C ASN A 92 2.74 5.86 -6.49
N THR A 93 2.20 6.75 -7.32
CA THR A 93 0.93 6.58 -8.05
C THR A 93 0.99 5.57 -9.19
N THR A 94 2.19 5.09 -9.57
CA THR A 94 2.29 3.94 -10.48
C THR A 94 1.80 2.67 -9.78
N TYR A 95 2.09 2.52 -8.48
CA TYR A 95 1.68 1.36 -7.70
C TYR A 95 0.40 1.61 -6.89
N PHE A 96 0.10 2.85 -6.54
CA PHE A 96 -1.13 3.24 -5.84
C PHE A 96 -1.95 4.23 -6.68
N PRO A 97 -2.51 3.79 -7.83
CA PRO A 97 -3.12 4.69 -8.80
C PRO A 97 -4.40 5.38 -8.30
N SER A 98 -5.07 4.80 -7.30
CA SER A 98 -6.27 5.36 -6.68
C SER A 98 -6.00 6.14 -5.39
N ALA A 99 -4.74 6.38 -5.03
CA ALA A 99 -4.40 7.09 -3.81
C ALA A 99 -4.99 8.52 -3.81
N VAL A 100 -5.63 8.88 -2.71
CA VAL A 100 -6.20 10.21 -2.50
C VAL A 100 -5.16 11.09 -1.81
N SER A 101 -5.08 12.34 -2.25
CA SER A 101 -4.26 13.38 -1.63
C SER A 101 -4.90 13.89 -0.33
N ASP A 102 -4.93 13.05 0.70
CA ASP A 102 -5.55 13.35 2.00
C ASP A 102 -4.87 12.52 3.11
N TYR A 103 -5.46 12.54 4.29
CA TYR A 103 -5.00 11.89 5.50
C TYR A 103 -5.50 10.44 5.63
N TYR A 104 -4.59 9.55 6.02
CA TYR A 104 -4.83 8.11 6.18
C TYR A 104 -4.54 7.68 7.61
N TRP A 105 -5.44 6.89 8.20
CA TRP A 105 -5.26 6.38 9.56
C TRP A 105 -4.10 5.38 9.67
N SER A 106 -3.33 5.50 10.75
CA SER A 106 -2.49 4.41 11.27
C SER A 106 -3.13 3.78 12.51
N SER A 107 -2.71 2.58 12.90
CA SER A 107 -3.09 1.91 14.14
C SER A 107 -2.40 2.47 15.39
N THR A 108 -1.51 3.46 15.24
CA THR A 108 -0.74 3.98 16.36
C THR A 108 -1.52 5.06 17.12
N THR A 109 -1.88 4.77 18.36
CA THR A 109 -2.50 5.75 19.27
C THR A 109 -1.49 6.83 19.69
N TYR A 110 -1.93 8.08 19.82
CA TYR A 110 -1.09 9.15 20.32
C TYR A 110 -0.84 8.99 21.83
N ALA A 111 0.43 8.90 22.22
CA ALA A 111 0.81 8.50 23.58
C ALA A 111 0.30 9.46 24.67
N LEU A 112 0.24 10.76 24.37
CA LEU A 112 -0.19 11.77 25.35
C LEU A 112 -1.72 11.91 25.43
N LEU A 113 -2.46 11.44 24.42
CA LEU A 113 -3.92 11.55 24.40
C LEU A 113 -4.53 10.37 23.64
N SER A 114 -5.09 9.41 24.37
CA SER A 114 -5.60 8.15 23.80
C SER A 114 -6.83 8.30 22.89
N THR A 115 -7.49 9.46 22.92
CA THR A 115 -8.57 9.84 22.01
C THR A 115 -8.07 10.24 20.62
N ILE A 116 -6.76 10.38 20.44
CA ILE A 116 -6.09 10.72 19.18
C ILE A 116 -5.34 9.50 18.65
N ALA A 117 -5.29 9.38 17.33
CA ALA A 117 -4.40 8.46 16.62
C ALA A 117 -3.50 9.22 15.65
N TRP A 118 -2.34 8.65 15.34
CA TRP A 118 -1.45 9.14 14.29
C TRP A 118 -2.03 8.81 12.91
N LEU A 119 -1.77 9.70 11.97
CA LEU A 119 -2.16 9.58 10.57
C LEU A 119 -1.03 10.11 9.68
N VAL A 120 -1.03 9.70 8.41
CA VAL A 120 -0.09 10.19 7.38
C VAL A 120 -0.88 10.96 6.35
N ASN A 121 -0.33 12.10 5.91
CA ASN A 121 -0.93 12.99 4.95
C ASN A 121 -0.26 12.85 3.59
N PHE A 122 -0.91 12.21 2.63
CA PHE A 122 -0.36 12.10 1.28
C PHE A 122 -0.55 13.37 0.43
N ASN A 123 -1.10 14.45 0.98
CA ASN A 123 -1.05 15.76 0.30
C ASN A 123 0.32 16.44 0.45
N LEU A 124 0.96 16.29 1.62
CA LEU A 124 2.20 17.00 1.97
C LEU A 124 3.37 16.08 2.35
N GLY A 125 3.11 14.77 2.55
CA GLY A 125 4.11 13.81 3.00
C GLY A 125 4.41 13.87 4.50
N ASP A 126 3.57 14.51 5.31
CA ASP A 126 3.80 14.69 6.74
C ASP A 126 2.93 13.78 7.63
N VAL A 127 3.32 13.69 8.90
CA VAL A 127 2.65 12.88 9.92
C VAL A 127 1.98 13.79 10.94
N GLY A 128 0.74 13.47 11.31
CA GLY A 128 -0.06 14.26 12.24
C GLY A 128 -0.92 13.41 13.17
N GLY A 129 -1.57 14.07 14.13
CA GLY A 129 -2.55 13.43 15.03
C GLY A 129 -3.95 13.97 14.78
N ASN A 130 -4.97 13.11 14.84
CA ASN A 130 -6.36 13.58 14.83
C ASN A 130 -7.27 12.77 15.76
N SER A 131 -8.45 13.33 16.07
CA SER A 131 -9.46 12.69 16.90
C SER A 131 -9.94 11.39 16.25
N LYS A 132 -10.01 10.31 17.02
CA LYS A 132 -10.41 8.97 16.54
C LYS A 132 -11.83 8.90 15.98
N VAL A 133 -12.68 9.90 16.28
CA VAL A 133 -14.06 9.98 15.76
C VAL A 133 -14.15 10.66 14.39
N THR A 134 -13.05 11.20 13.88
CA THR A 134 -13.01 11.86 12.56
C THR A 134 -12.83 10.83 11.44
N GLY A 135 -13.48 11.06 10.29
CA GLY A 135 -13.31 10.23 9.10
C GLY A 135 -11.97 10.44 8.41
N ARG A 136 -11.22 9.37 8.14
CA ARG A 136 -9.98 9.37 7.33
C ARG A 136 -9.93 8.14 6.42
N TYR A 137 -9.09 8.22 5.38
CA TYR A 137 -8.85 7.11 4.48
C TYR A 137 -8.06 6.00 5.15
N VAL A 138 -8.08 4.81 4.54
CA VAL A 138 -7.46 3.60 5.08
C VAL A 138 -6.74 2.87 3.96
N ARG A 139 -5.53 2.41 4.27
CA ARG A 139 -4.80 1.46 3.42
C ARG A 139 -4.33 0.32 4.30
N CYS A 140 -4.89 -0.87 4.09
CA CYS A 140 -4.53 -2.03 4.90
C CYS A 140 -3.19 -2.62 4.46
N VAL A 141 -2.51 -3.25 5.41
CA VAL A 141 -1.22 -3.91 5.22
C VAL A 141 -1.23 -5.31 5.83
N ARG A 142 -0.33 -6.18 5.39
CA ARG A 142 0.03 -7.43 6.05
C ARG A 142 1.53 -7.68 5.97
#